data_AF-A0A0N8VZN7-F1
#
_entry.id   AF-A0A0N8VZN7-F1
#
_cell.length_a   1.000
_cell.length_b   1.000
_cell.length_c   1.000
_cell.angle_alpha   90.00
_cell.angle_beta   90.00
_cell.angle_gamma   90.00
#
_symmetry.space_group_name_H-M   'P 1'
#
loop_
_entity.id
_entity.type
_entity.pdbx_description
1 polymer ?
#
loop_
_entity_poly.entity_id
_entity_poly.type
_entity_poly.pdbx_seq_one_letter_code
_entity_poly.pdbx_strand_id
1 'polypeptide(L)'
;MSVDDRSVPPALKVAYGLCLVAAVLMLLAALLALGDLPRATSATIRVNLGIVGGVNLLAALTVAAMAPRLRTPGQTGRRARRWLAMSSAASIAVSVLGLVTQTVGVAILGHVIVLAFALLTVYRPAVTAFVRGER
;
A
#
# COMPACT_ATOMS: atom_id res chain seq x y z
N MET A 1 -2.83 9.14 -25.41
CA MET A 1 -3.22 7.80 -25.87
C MET A 1 -4.11 7.18 -24.79
N SER A 2 -5.44 7.25 -24.95
CA SER A 2 -6.37 6.63 -24.01
C SER A 2 -6.31 5.12 -24.20
N VAL A 3 -5.97 4.38 -23.16
CA VAL A 3 -6.05 2.91 -23.16
C VAL A 3 -7.52 2.55 -23.26
N ASP A 4 -7.93 1.78 -24.29
CA ASP A 4 -9.30 1.27 -24.39
C ASP A 4 -9.59 0.43 -23.15
N ASP A 5 -10.62 0.78 -22.38
CA ASP A 5 -10.93 0.19 -21.08
C ASP A 5 -11.31 -1.31 -21.18
N ARG A 6 -11.54 -1.79 -22.42
CA ARG A 6 -11.72 -3.20 -22.79
C ARG A 6 -10.41 -3.99 -22.87
N SER A 7 -9.28 -3.33 -23.10
CA SER A 7 -7.95 -3.95 -23.16
C SER A 7 -7.32 -4.21 -21.77
N VAL A 8 -7.89 -3.59 -20.71
CA VAL A 8 -7.39 -3.71 -19.34
C VAL A 8 -7.88 -5.02 -18.70
N PRO A 9 -6.98 -5.89 -18.19
CA PRO A 9 -7.38 -7.14 -17.53
C PRO A 9 -8.33 -6.88 -16.33
N PRO A 10 -9.41 -7.66 -16.16
CA PRO A 10 -10.33 -7.51 -15.02
C PRO A 10 -9.63 -7.58 -13.65
N ALA A 11 -8.61 -8.44 -13.54
CA ALA A 11 -7.79 -8.55 -12.35
C ALA A 11 -7.06 -7.24 -12.00
N LEU A 12 -6.73 -6.40 -12.99
CA LEU A 12 -6.13 -5.10 -12.75
C LEU A 12 -7.14 -4.07 -12.21
N LYS A 13 -8.42 -4.18 -12.60
CA LYS A 13 -9.50 -3.35 -12.03
C LYS A 13 -9.73 -3.69 -10.55
N VAL A 14 -9.72 -4.99 -10.23
CA VAL A 14 -9.77 -5.47 -8.83
C VAL A 14 -8.54 -5.02 -8.04
N ALA A 15 -7.34 -5.19 -8.60
CA ALA A 15 -6.10 -4.76 -7.98
C ALA A 15 -6.11 -3.25 -7.66
N TYR A 16 -6.60 -2.43 -8.60
CA TYR A 16 -6.75 -1.00 -8.38
C TYR A 16 -7.68 -0.68 -7.21
N GLY A 17 -8.85 -1.34 -7.13
CA GLY A 17 -9.77 -1.20 -6.01
C GLY A 17 -9.12 -1.58 -4.68
N LEU A 18 -8.43 -2.73 -4.63
CA LEU A 18 -7.72 -3.20 -3.44
C LEU A 18 -6.60 -2.24 -3.02
N CYS A 19 -5.84 -1.69 -3.96
CA CYS A 19 -4.81 -0.69 -3.68
C CYS A 19 -5.41 0.59 -3.06
N LEU A 20 -6.58 1.04 -3.55
CA LEU A 20 -7.25 2.20 -2.97
C LEU A 20 -7.76 1.92 -1.56
N VAL A 21 -8.42 0.79 -1.33
CA VAL A 21 -8.87 0.39 0.02
C VAL A 21 -7.67 0.29 0.96
N ALA A 22 -6.57 -0.34 0.52
CA ALA A 22 -5.34 -0.39 1.30
C ALA A 22 -4.78 1.00 1.62
N ALA A 23 -4.74 1.91 0.64
CA ALA A 23 -4.27 3.29 0.83
C ALA A 23 -5.10 4.04 1.88
N VAL A 24 -6.43 3.91 1.83
CA VAL A 24 -7.32 4.52 2.83
C VAL A 24 -7.06 3.93 4.22
N LEU A 25 -6.94 2.61 4.35
CA LEU A 25 -6.67 1.98 5.64
C LEU A 25 -5.28 2.34 6.19
N MET A 26 -4.26 2.42 5.35
CA MET A 26 -2.93 2.90 5.73
C MET A 26 -2.98 4.37 6.20
N LEU A 27 -3.77 5.22 5.53
CA LEU A 27 -3.94 6.61 5.93
C LEU A 27 -4.64 6.71 7.30
N LEU A 28 -5.69 5.91 7.53
CA LEU A 28 -6.35 5.84 8.83
C LEU A 28 -5.38 5.35 9.93
N ALA A 29 -4.61 4.30 9.66
CA ALA A 29 -3.58 3.82 10.58
C ALA A 29 -2.54 4.90 10.90
N ALA A 30 -2.15 5.69 9.89
CA ALA A 30 -1.24 6.80 10.06
C ALA A 30 -1.82 7.92 10.93
N LEU A 31 -3.06 8.32 10.69
CA LEU A 31 -3.74 9.35 11.46
C LEU A 31 -3.92 8.94 12.92
N LEU A 32 -4.26 7.68 13.18
CA LEU A 32 -4.37 7.14 14.55
C LEU A 32 -3.01 7.19 15.27
N ALA A 33 -1.96 6.66 14.63
CA ALA A 33 -0.63 6.63 15.24
C ALA A 33 -0.06 8.04 15.50
N LEU A 34 -0.21 8.96 14.53
CA LEU A 34 0.25 10.34 14.69
C LEU A 34 -0.62 11.13 15.68
N GLY A 35 -1.92 10.86 15.73
CA GLY A 35 -2.85 11.48 16.67
C GLY A 35 -2.57 11.13 18.13
N ASP A 36 -2.00 9.96 18.39
CA ASP A 36 -1.63 9.51 19.75
C ASP A 36 -0.22 9.97 20.18
N LEU A 37 0.57 10.60 19.31
CA LEU A 37 1.90 11.14 19.66
C LEU A 37 1.91 12.04 20.91
N PRO A 38 0.97 12.99 21.09
CA PRO A 38 0.95 13.87 22.27
C PRO A 38 0.62 13.12 23.56
N ARG A 39 -0.03 11.95 23.46
CA ARG A 39 -0.43 11.10 24.60
C ARG A 39 0.66 10.11 24.99
N ALA A 40 1.71 9.98 24.20
CA ALA A 40 2.80 9.06 24.48
C ALA A 40 3.63 9.50 25.69
N THR A 41 3.58 8.67 26.75
CA THR A 41 4.25 8.90 28.04
C THR A 41 5.76 8.65 28.00
N SER A 42 6.23 7.79 27.09
CA SER A 42 7.64 7.49 26.87
C SER A 42 8.14 8.02 25.53
N ALA A 43 9.40 8.49 25.50
CA ALA A 43 10.08 8.90 24.27
C ALA A 43 10.14 7.76 23.24
N THR A 44 10.35 6.52 23.67
CA THR A 44 10.39 5.35 22.79
C THR A 44 9.04 5.09 22.12
N ILE A 45 7.94 5.17 22.88
CA ILE A 45 6.59 4.99 22.33
C ILE A 45 6.30 6.11 21.32
N ARG A 46 6.70 7.35 21.62
CA ARG A 46 6.53 8.49 20.72
C ARG A 46 7.29 8.30 19.41
N VAL A 47 8.55 7.86 19.46
CA VAL A 47 9.34 7.58 18.25
C VAL A 47 8.69 6.46 17.44
N ASN A 48 8.28 5.37 18.08
CA ASN A 48 7.64 4.24 17.39
C ASN A 48 6.33 4.66 16.71
N LEU A 49 5.45 5.40 17.41
CA LEU A 49 4.23 5.95 16.83
C LEU A 49 4.52 6.88 15.65
N GLY A 50 5.57 7.71 15.76
CA GLY A 50 6.01 8.59 14.67
C GLY A 50 6.49 7.82 13.45
N ILE A 51 7.25 6.74 13.64
CA ILE A 51 7.71 5.86 12.56
C ILE A 51 6.52 5.14 11.91
N VAL A 52 5.64 4.52 12.72
CA VAL A 52 4.45 3.81 12.23
C VAL A 52 3.53 4.75 11.46
N GLY A 53 3.26 5.91 12.03
CA GLY A 53 2.44 6.94 11.42
C GLY A 53 3.03 7.47 10.11
N GLY A 54 4.29 7.90 10.15
CA GLY A 54 4.99 8.47 9.01
C GLY A 54 5.15 7.49 7.85
N VAL A 55 5.55 6.25 8.11
CA VAL A 55 5.73 5.24 7.05
C VAL A 55 4.39 4.87 6.42
N ASN A 56 3.34 4.65 7.21
CA ASN A 56 2.02 4.34 6.65
C ASN A 56 1.43 5.51 5.86
N LEU A 57 1.67 6.75 6.28
CA LEU A 57 1.26 7.94 5.52
C LEU A 57 1.96 7.99 4.15
N LEU A 58 3.28 7.86 4.14
CA LEU A 58 4.06 7.87 2.90
C LEU A 58 3.70 6.70 1.99
N ALA A 59 3.49 5.51 2.57
CA ALA A 59 3.06 4.33 1.84
C ALA A 59 1.67 4.51 1.23
N ALA A 60 0.70 5.06 1.98
CA ALA A 60 -0.64 5.36 1.48
C ALA A 60 -0.60 6.30 0.27
N LEU A 61 0.16 7.41 0.38
CA LEU A 61 0.31 8.38 -0.70
C LEU A 61 0.99 7.76 -1.92
N THR A 62 2.05 6.97 -1.71
CA THR A 62 2.76 6.30 -2.80
C THR A 62 1.86 5.28 -3.49
N VAL A 63 1.12 4.48 -2.73
CA VAL A 63 0.18 3.49 -3.29
C VAL A 63 -0.93 4.18 -4.07
N ALA A 64 -1.54 5.23 -3.52
CA ALA A 64 -2.57 6.01 -4.21
C ALA A 64 -2.05 6.66 -5.50
N ALA A 65 -0.82 7.17 -5.50
CA ALA A 65 -0.20 7.80 -6.68
C ALA A 65 0.23 6.78 -7.76
N MET A 66 0.64 5.57 -7.36
CA MET A 66 1.15 4.54 -8.27
C MET A 66 0.06 3.59 -8.79
N ALA A 67 -1.03 3.38 -8.05
CA ALA A 67 -2.12 2.48 -8.44
C ALA A 67 -2.71 2.81 -9.83
N PRO A 68 -2.99 4.08 -10.20
CA PRO A 68 -3.47 4.40 -11.56
C PRO A 68 -2.44 4.08 -12.64
N ARG A 69 -1.14 4.22 -12.33
CA ARG A 69 -0.04 4.00 -13.28
C ARG A 69 0.16 2.52 -13.65
N LEU A 70 -0.45 1.59 -12.91
CA LEU A 70 -0.49 0.17 -13.29
C LEU A 70 -1.26 -0.05 -14.59
N ARG A 71 -2.18 0.84 -14.96
CA ARG A 71 -2.93 0.76 -16.23
C ARG A 71 -2.09 1.14 -17.45
N THR A 72 -0.87 1.66 -17.24
CA THR A 72 0.05 2.01 -18.33
C THR A 72 1.04 0.85 -18.57
N PRO A 73 0.98 0.18 -19.73
CA PRO A 73 1.93 -0.89 -20.06
C PRO A 73 3.36 -0.35 -20.24
N GLY A 74 4.36 -1.24 -20.17
CA GLY A 74 5.77 -0.90 -20.45
C GLY A 74 6.59 -0.52 -19.22
N GLN A 75 7.48 0.47 -19.32
CA GLN A 75 8.37 0.85 -18.22
C GLN A 75 7.62 1.51 -17.05
N THR A 76 6.60 2.31 -17.34
CA THR A 76 5.82 3.04 -16.32
C THR A 76 5.08 2.08 -15.39
N GLY A 77 4.36 1.10 -15.93
CA GLY A 77 3.67 0.08 -15.12
C GLY A 77 4.64 -0.80 -14.33
N ARG A 78 5.81 -1.14 -14.91
CA ARG A 78 6.86 -1.89 -14.20
C ARG A 78 7.40 -1.11 -12.99
N ARG A 79 7.65 0.20 -13.16
CA ARG A 79 8.13 1.06 -12.07
C ARG A 79 7.05 1.24 -11.00
N ALA A 80 5.79 1.45 -11.40
CA ALA A 80 4.66 1.52 -10.48
C ALA A 80 4.54 0.25 -9.64
N ARG A 81 4.67 -0.93 -10.25
CA ARG A 81 4.63 -2.21 -9.54
C ARG A 81 5.73 -2.35 -8.49
N ARG A 82 6.96 -1.94 -8.82
CA ARG A 82 8.09 -1.95 -7.88
C ARG A 82 7.84 -1.03 -6.69
N TRP A 83 7.39 0.19 -6.94
CA TRP A 83 7.05 1.13 -5.86
C TRP A 83 5.93 0.62 -4.98
N LEU A 84 4.87 0.05 -5.57
CA LEU A 84 3.79 -0.57 -4.80
C LEU A 84 4.32 -1.69 -3.90
N ALA A 85 5.15 -2.59 -4.42
CA ALA A 85 5.74 -3.66 -3.61
C ALA A 85 6.62 -3.12 -2.47
N MET A 86 7.48 -2.12 -2.76
CA MET A 86 8.34 -1.52 -1.75
C MET A 86 7.55 -0.79 -0.65
N SER A 87 6.58 0.04 -1.02
CA SER A 87 5.72 0.75 -0.06
C SER A 87 4.88 -0.21 0.76
N SER A 88 4.35 -1.27 0.14
CA SER A 88 3.60 -2.30 0.84
C SER A 88 4.48 -3.04 1.84
N ALA A 89 5.68 -3.45 1.44
CA ALA A 89 6.62 -4.14 2.33
C ALA A 89 7.03 -3.26 3.51
N ALA A 90 7.32 -1.99 3.28
CA ALA A 90 7.67 -1.03 4.33
C ALA A 90 6.50 -0.84 5.32
N SER A 91 5.28 -0.63 4.82
CA SER A 91 4.07 -0.48 5.63
C SER A 91 3.79 -1.73 6.48
N ILE A 92 3.90 -2.92 5.88
CA ILE A 92 3.70 -4.20 6.59
C ILE A 92 4.75 -4.37 7.69
N ALA A 93 6.04 -4.18 7.36
CA ALA A 93 7.13 -4.36 8.31
C ALA A 93 6.98 -3.45 9.53
N VAL A 94 6.69 -2.18 9.30
CA VAL A 94 6.53 -1.20 10.38
C VAL A 94 5.26 -1.45 11.19
N SER A 95 4.17 -1.89 10.56
CA SER A 95 2.93 -2.24 11.26
C SER A 95 3.08 -3.48 12.14
N VAL A 96 3.82 -4.49 11.67
CA VAL A 96 4.18 -5.66 12.49
C VAL A 96 5.07 -5.24 13.66
N LEU A 97 6.07 -4.39 13.42
CA LEU A 97 6.93 -3.88 14.50
C LEU A 97 6.14 -3.05 15.52
N GLY A 98 5.19 -2.23 15.05
CA GLY A 98 4.28 -1.47 15.89
C GLY A 98 3.43 -2.38 16.78
N LEU A 99 2.95 -3.51 16.24
CA LEU A 99 2.20 -4.50 17.01
C LEU A 99 3.08 -5.22 18.04
N VAL A 100 4.29 -5.64 17.67
CA VAL A 100 5.25 -6.30 18.58
C VAL A 100 5.63 -5.38 19.74
N THR A 101 5.81 -4.09 19.46
CA THR A 101 6.09 -3.07 20.48
C THR A 101 4.85 -2.62 21.26
N GLN A 102 3.67 -3.20 20.98
CA GLN A 102 2.37 -2.84 21.56
C GLN A 102 2.02 -1.35 21.43
N THR A 103 2.58 -0.68 20.43
CA THR A 103 2.35 0.75 20.17
C THR A 103 1.08 0.98 19.37
N VAL A 104 0.61 -0.03 18.64
CA VAL A 104 -0.63 0.02 17.87
C VAL A 104 -1.46 -1.24 18.06
N GLY A 105 -2.78 -1.08 17.99
CA GLY A 105 -3.74 -2.18 18.14
C GLY A 105 -3.84 -3.09 16.91
N VAL A 106 -4.40 -4.28 17.12
CA VAL A 106 -4.61 -5.32 16.08
C VAL A 106 -5.43 -4.81 14.89
N ALA A 107 -6.31 -3.81 15.11
CA ALA A 107 -7.11 -3.19 14.05
C ALA A 107 -6.25 -2.65 12.88
N ILE A 108 -5.00 -2.27 13.14
CA ILE A 108 -4.06 -1.83 12.09
C ILE A 108 -3.75 -2.97 11.11
N LEU A 109 -3.84 -4.25 11.47
CA LEU A 109 -3.59 -5.36 10.54
C LEU A 109 -4.57 -5.45 9.37
N GLY A 110 -5.70 -4.73 9.41
CA GLY A 110 -6.65 -4.69 8.30
C GLY A 110 -5.99 -4.27 6.98
N HIS A 111 -5.16 -3.23 6.98
CA HIS A 111 -4.48 -2.79 5.75
C HIS A 111 -3.43 -3.80 5.27
N VAL A 112 -2.78 -4.54 6.17
CA VAL A 112 -1.79 -5.59 5.84
C VAL A 112 -2.45 -6.70 5.02
N ILE A 113 -3.63 -7.16 5.46
CA ILE A 113 -4.39 -8.19 4.77
C ILE A 113 -4.80 -7.69 3.37
N VAL A 114 -5.37 -6.49 3.29
CA VAL A 114 -5.80 -5.91 2.01
C VAL A 114 -4.61 -5.71 1.06
N LEU A 115 -3.46 -5.25 1.57
CA LEU A 115 -2.21 -5.13 0.81
C LEU A 115 -1.75 -6.47 0.25
N ALA A 116 -1.81 -7.54 1.05
CA ALA A 116 -1.44 -8.87 0.59
C ALA A 116 -2.32 -9.31 -0.58
N PHE A 117 -3.65 -9.14 -0.49
CA PHE A 117 -4.56 -9.41 -1.60
C PHE A 117 -4.31 -8.50 -2.82
N ALA A 118 -4.01 -7.22 -2.61
CA ALA A 118 -3.65 -6.29 -3.68
C ALA A 118 -2.38 -6.78 -4.40
N LEU A 119 -1.34 -7.17 -3.69
CA LEU A 119 -0.11 -7.71 -4.30
C LEU A 119 -0.38 -9.02 -5.04
N LEU A 120 -1.13 -9.95 -4.47
CA LEU A 120 -1.50 -11.20 -5.14
C LEU A 120 -2.22 -10.95 -6.47
N THR A 121 -3.14 -9.98 -6.50
CA THR A 121 -3.86 -9.61 -7.74
C THR A 121 -2.96 -8.91 -8.76
N VAL A 122 -2.07 -8.02 -8.31
CA VAL A 122 -1.10 -7.31 -9.16
C VAL A 122 -0.08 -8.27 -9.80
N TYR A 123 0.29 -9.35 -9.12
CA TYR A 123 1.30 -10.31 -9.60
C TYR A 123 0.71 -11.51 -10.35
N ARG A 124 -0.60 -11.54 -10.63
CA ARG A 124 -1.20 -12.59 -11.47
C ARG A 124 -0.55 -12.60 -12.88
N PRO A 125 -0.47 -13.77 -13.54
CA PRO A 125 0.15 -13.89 -14.87
C PRO A 125 -0.43 -12.94 -15.92
N ALA A 126 -1.76 -12.79 -15.95
CA ALA A 126 -2.45 -11.91 -16.89
C ALA A 126 -2.09 -10.42 -16.71
N VAL A 127 -1.94 -9.97 -15.45
CA VAL A 127 -1.54 -8.59 -15.14
C VAL A 127 -0.05 -8.39 -15.45
N THR A 128 0.77 -9.40 -15.16
CA THR A 128 2.21 -9.36 -15.46
C THR A 128 2.48 -9.23 -16.95
N ALA A 129 1.78 -10.00 -17.80
CA ALA A 129 1.88 -9.89 -19.25
C ALA A 129 1.48 -8.49 -19.76
N PHE A 130 0.37 -7.95 -19.26
CA PHE A 130 -0.10 -6.60 -19.60
C PHE A 130 0.92 -5.52 -19.19
N VAL A 131 1.41 -5.56 -17.95
CA VAL A 131 2.39 -4.59 -17.45
C VAL A 131 3.72 -4.67 -18.21
N ARG A 132 4.12 -5.86 -18.69
CA ARG A 132 5.32 -6.04 -19.51
C ARG A 132 5.14 -5.56 -20.95
N GLY A 133 3.90 -5.40 -21.42
CA GLY A 133 3.60 -5.09 -22.82
C GLY A 133 3.69 -6.31 -23.73
N GLU A 134 3.48 -7.52 -23.20
CA GLU A 134 3.49 -8.79 -23.94
C GLU A 134 2.10 -9.13 -24.54
N ARG A 135 1.20 -8.14 -24.65
CA ARG A 135 -0.15 -8.23 -25.23
C ARG A 135 -0.50 -6.94 -25.96
#